data_AF-A0AAU6U596-F1
#
_entry.id   AF-A0AAU6U596-F1
#
_cell.length_a   1.000
_cell.length_b   1.000
_cell.length_c   1.000
_cell.angle_alpha   90.00
_cell.angle_beta   90.00
_cell.angle_gamma   90.00
#
_symmetry.space_group_name_H-M   'P 1'
#
loop_
_entity.id
_entity.type
_entity.pdbx_description
1 polymer ?
#
loop_
_entity_poly.entity_id
_entity_poly.type
_entity_poly.pdbx_seq_one_letter_code
_entity_poly.pdbx_strand_id
1 'polypeptide(L)' 'MCQWSAEGKQVSDIAQILGITPRTVTFHLNQVVEKLGASSKSQAISWAVKQGLVRLNIDTALVGNVDEGAQ' A
#
# COMPACT_ATOMS: atom_id res chain seq x y z
N MET A 1 0.60 1.40 5.39
CA MET A 1 1.29 1.56 4.08
C MET A 1 1.22 0.30 3.22
N CYS A 2 1.68 -0.87 3.70
CA CYS A 2 1.69 -2.09 2.89
C CYS A 2 0.29 -2.56 2.47
N GLN A 3 -0.73 -2.34 3.30
CA GLN A 3 -2.14 -2.56 2.96
C GLN A 3 -2.57 -1.74 1.75
N TRP A 4 -2.47 -0.40 1.84
CA TRP A 4 -2.79 0.50 0.73
C TRP A 4 -1.97 0.22 -0.53
N SER A 5 -0.69 -0.14 -0.39
CA SER A 5 0.13 -0.56 -1.54
C SER A 5 -0.32 -1.89 -2.14
N ALA A 6 -0.81 -2.83 -1.32
CA ALA A 6 -1.38 -4.09 -1.79
C ALA A 6 -2.72 -3.89 -2.51
N GLU A 7 -3.47 -2.86 -2.12
CA GLU A 7 -4.68 -2.39 -2.78
C GLU A 7 -4.40 -1.54 -4.03
N GLY A 8 -3.12 -1.32 -4.38
CA GLY A 8 -2.71 -0.62 -5.60
C GLY A 8 -2.65 0.90 -5.50
N LYS A 9 -2.77 1.49 -4.29
CA LYS A 9 -2.62 2.94 -4.10
C LYS A 9 -1.20 3.39 -4.40
N GLN A 10 -1.07 4.59 -4.99
CA GLN A 10 0.24 5.19 -5.24
C GLN A 10 0.86 5.73 -3.96
N VAL A 11 2.19 5.87 -3.95
CA VAL A 11 2.94 6.39 -2.79
C VAL A 11 2.46 7.78 -2.36
N SER A 12 2.06 8.62 -3.31
CA SER A 12 1.44 9.94 -3.07
C SER A 12 0.12 9.84 -2.31
N ASP A 13 -0.75 8.92 -2.72
CA ASP A 13 -2.07 8.76 -2.11
C ASP A 13 -1.92 8.20 -0.70
N ILE A 14 -1.00 7.23 -0.52
CA ILE A 14 -0.68 6.66 0.79
C ILE A 14 -0.12 7.74 1.72
N ALA A 15 0.74 8.62 1.22
CA ALA A 15 1.27 9.75 1.95
C ALA A 15 0.16 10.69 2.42
N GLN A 16 -0.79 11.01 1.54
CA GLN A 16 -1.96 11.83 1.87
C GLN A 16 -2.87 11.15 2.91
N ILE A 17 -3.18 9.86 2.74
CA ILE A 17 -4.00 9.07 3.67
C ILE A 17 -3.37 9.02 5.06
N LEU A 18 -2.04 8.87 5.14
CA LEU A 18 -1.33 8.73 6.40
C LEU A 18 -0.84 10.07 6.99
N GLY A 19 -1.03 11.20 6.29
CA GLY A 19 -0.56 12.52 6.74
C GLY A 19 0.96 12.65 6.82
N ILE A 20 1.71 11.92 6.01
CA ILE A 20 3.19 11.92 5.99
C ILE A 20 3.72 12.21 4.58
N THR A 21 5.03 12.41 4.42
CA THR A 21 5.59 12.67 3.09
C THR A 21 5.73 11.39 2.25
N PRO A 22 5.63 11.47 0.90
CA PRO A 22 5.89 10.34 0.00
C PRO A 22 7.28 9.70 0.19
N ARG A 23 8.27 10.52 0.58
CA ARG A 23 9.62 10.06 0.89
C ARG A 23 9.66 9.17 2.13
N THR A 24 8.91 9.54 3.18
CA THR A 24 8.74 8.74 4.39
C THR A 24 8.05 7.41 4.09
N VAL A 25 6.99 7.42 3.27
CA VAL A 25 6.33 6.18 2.81
C VAL A 25 7.32 5.26 2.09
N THR A 26 8.10 5.80 1.16
CA THR A 26 9.11 5.02 0.40
C THR A 26 10.18 4.44 1.33
N PHE A 27 10.66 5.24 2.30
CA PHE A 27 11.62 4.79 3.29
C PHE A 27 11.10 3.59 4.08
N HIS A 28 9.88 3.68 4.61
CA HIS A 28 9.31 2.57 5.36
C HIS A 28 9.02 1.33 4.49
N LEU A 29 8.60 1.49 3.23
CA LEU A 29 8.45 0.37 2.30
C LEU A 29 9.80 -0.32 2.01
N ASN A 30 10.88 0.44 1.86
CA ASN A 30 12.23 -0.14 1.69
C ASN A 30 12.67 -0.91 2.94
N GLN A 31 12.39 -0.39 4.13
CA GLN A 31 12.67 -1.12 5.38
C GLN A 31 11.88 -2.43 5.48
N VAL A 32 10.65 -2.48 4.94
CA VAL A 32 9.88 -3.74 4.85
C VAL A 32 10.52 -4.70 3.85
N VAL A 33 10.99 -4.21 2.70
CA VAL A 33 11.73 -5.03 1.71
C VAL A 33 12.98 -5.65 2.36
N GLU A 34 13.77 -4.85 3.07
CA GLU A 34 14.97 -5.30 3.77
C GLU A 34 14.64 -6.34 4.86
N LYS A 35 13.65 -6.06 5.71
CA LYS A 35 13.25 -6.97 6.79
C LYS A 35 12.68 -8.29 6.29
N LEU A 36 12.02 -8.28 5.14
CA LEU A 36 11.46 -9.49 4.54
C LEU A 36 12.46 -10.21 3.62
N GLY A 37 13.64 -9.63 3.37
CA GLY A 37 14.63 -10.20 2.44
C GLY A 37 14.14 -10.24 0.99
N ALA A 38 13.22 -9.35 0.61
CA ALA A 38 12.65 -9.31 -0.72
C ALA A 38 13.55 -8.52 -1.69
N SER A 39 13.49 -8.86 -2.98
CA SER A 39 14.22 -8.15 -4.04
C SER A 39 13.49 -6.92 -4.57
N SER A 40 12.19 -6.78 -4.26
CA SER A 40 11.38 -5.64 -4.71
C SER A 40 10.24 -5.31 -3.75
N LYS A 41 9.72 -4.08 -3.84
CA LYS A 41 8.55 -3.62 -3.08
C LYS A 41 7.33 -4.52 -3.29
N SER A 42 7.01 -4.86 -4.55
CA SER A 42 5.87 -5.70 -4.88
C SER A 42 6.01 -7.12 -4.32
N GLN A 43 7.23 -7.67 -4.34
CA GLN A 43 7.52 -8.98 -3.73
C GLN A 43 7.37 -8.91 -2.21
N ALA A 44 7.90 -7.87 -1.56
CA ALA A 44 7.76 -7.66 -0.13
C ALA A 44 6.29 -7.55 0.30
N ILE A 45 5.48 -6.80 -0.46
CA ILE A 45 4.03 -6.66 -0.23
C ILE A 45 3.34 -8.02 -0.39
N SER A 46 3.65 -8.76 -1.45
CA SER A 46 3.10 -10.10 -1.69
C SER A 46 3.44 -11.07 -0.55
N TRP A 47 4.66 -11.00 -0.03
CA TRP A 47 5.09 -11.81 1.11
C TRP A 47 4.41 -11.36 2.41
N ALA A 48 4.28 -10.05 2.64
CA ALA A 48 3.58 -9.52 3.81
C ALA A 48 2.11 -9.96 3.85
N VAL A 49 1.44 -10.02 2.70
CA VAL A 49 0.07 -10.57 2.59
C VAL A 49 0.07 -12.08 2.86
N LYS A 50 0.98 -12.84 2.24
CA LYS A 50 1.09 -14.31 2.43
C LYS A 50 1.38 -14.71 3.87
N GLN A 51 2.17 -13.92 4.59
CA GLN A 51 2.51 -14.15 6.00
C GLN A 51 1.44 -13.65 6.97
N GLY A 52 0.37 -13.00 6.48
CA GLY A 52 -0.67 -12.43 7.33
C GLY A 52 -0.26 -11.16 8.08
N LEU A 53 0.88 -10.55 7.74
CA LEU A 53 1.33 -9.26 8.29
C LEU A 53 0.49 -8.09 7.80
N VAL A 54 -0.18 -8.27 6.66
CA VAL A 54 -1.07 -7.29 6.02
C VAL A 54 -2.37 -7.98 5.67
N ARG A 55 -3.49 -7.40 6.12
CA ARG A 55 -4.83 -7.83 5.73
C ARG A 55 -5.32 -6.97 4.59
N LEU A 56 -5.79 -7.59 3.51
CA LEU A 56 -6.50 -6.88 2.44
C LEU A 56 -7.90 -6.54 2.94
N ASN A 57 -8.31 -5.28 2.82
CA ASN A 57 -9.67 -4.90 3.20
C ASN A 57 -10.61 -5.18 2.03
N ILE A 58 -11.27 -6.34 2.03
CA ILE A 58 -12.24 -6.70 1.00
C ILE A 58 -13.52 -5.86 1.09
N ASP A 59 -13.85 -5.33 2.28
CA ASP A 59 -15.05 -4.51 2.48
C ASP A 59 -15.00 -3.17 1.72
N THR A 60 -13.80 -2.64 1.47
CA THR A 60 -13.63 -1.41 0.66
C THR A 60 -13.90 -1.65 -0.84
N ALA A 61 -13.71 -2.88 -1.34
CA ALA A 61 -13.95 -3.18 -2.76
C ALA A 61 -15.44 -3.15 -3.15
N LEU A 62 -16.36 -3.11 -2.16
CA LEU A 62 -17.79 -2.93 -2.37
C LEU A 62 -18.21 -1.45 -2.41
N VAL A 63 -17.35 -0.52 -1.98
CA VAL A 63 -17.58 0.91 -2.22
C VAL A 63 -17.24 1.16 -3.68
N GLY A 64 -18.29 1.22 -4.49
CA GLY A 64 -18.23 1.37 -5.93
C GLY A 64 -17.34 2.55 -6.35
N ASN A 65 -16.82 2.45 -7.58
CA ASN A 65 -16.31 3.57 -8.34
C ASN A 65 -17.27 4.77 -8.16
N VAL A 66 -16.93 5.69 -7.27
CA VAL A 66 -17.24 7.10 -7.48
C VAL A 66 -16.29 7.57 -8.55
N ASP A 67 -16.64 7.18 -9.77
CA ASP A 67 -16.38 7.94 -10.97
C ASP A 67 -17.15 9.27 -10.79
N GLU A 68 -16.60 10.20 -10.02
CA GLU A 68 -16.99 11.60 -10.16
C GLU A 68 -16.13 12.20 -11.27
N GLY A 69 -16.49 11.86 -12.49
CA GLY A 69 -16.36 12.79 -13.59
C GLY A 69 -17.40 13.90 -13.47
N ALA A 70 -17.06 15.03 -14.10
CA ALA A 70 -17.90 16.17 -14.48
C ALA A 70 -17.74 17.46 -13.66
N GLN A 71 -17.07 18.40 -14.35
CA GLN A 71 -17.12 19.87 -14.32
C GLN A 71 -16.25 20.62 -13.31
#